data_AF-A0A953X505-F1
#
_entry.id   AF-A0A953X505-F1
#
_cell.length_a   1.000
_cell.length_b   1.000
_cell.length_c   1.000
_cell.angle_alpha   90.00
_cell.angle_beta   90.00
_cell.angle_gamma   90.00
#
_symmetry.space_group_name_H-M   'P 1'
#
loop_
_entity.id
_entity.type
_entity.pdbx_description
1 polymer ?
#
loop_
_entity_poly.entity_id
_entity_poly.type
_entity_poly.pdbx_seq_one_letter_code
_entity_poly.pdbx_strand_id
1 'polypeptide(L)'
;EVKNGVYLLYVASKREPAAETTKVDLIRLVTQGTDDKPLKDAMARITSCADVQSVANTTQNVRAQPLDDINIDELGPEGKSMVQNAEIGQPTDIFAAGNALAVMYVCRREEGAEALPSRDDLKSSLKGRELNMISERELRNLRR
;
A
#
# COMPACT_ATOMS: atom_id res chain seq x y z
N GLU A 1 -14.13 -22.12 -29.99
CA GLU A 1 -14.43 -23.50 -30.43
C GLU A 1 -13.15 -24.32 -30.37
N VAL A 2 -13.09 -25.36 -29.54
CA VAL A 2 -11.92 -26.26 -29.46
C VAL A 2 -12.22 -27.48 -30.32
N LYS A 3 -11.35 -27.77 -31.28
CA LYS A 3 -11.69 -28.55 -32.46
C LYS A 3 -11.80 -30.07 -32.25
N ASN A 4 -11.55 -30.61 -31.05
CA ASN A 4 -11.66 -32.05 -30.75
C ASN A 4 -11.70 -32.35 -29.24
N GLY A 5 -12.87 -32.22 -28.61
CA GLY A 5 -13.08 -32.71 -27.24
C GLY A 5 -14.20 -32.01 -26.47
N VAL A 6 -14.70 -32.68 -25.43
CA VAL A 6 -15.68 -32.13 -24.48
C VAL A 6 -14.98 -31.86 -23.15
N TYR A 7 -15.09 -30.64 -22.65
CA TYR A 7 -14.69 -30.29 -21.29
C TYR A 7 -15.93 -30.21 -20.41
N LEU A 8 -16.00 -31.07 -19.39
CA LEU A 8 -16.96 -30.91 -18.30
C LEU A 8 -16.27 -30.10 -17.20
N LEU A 9 -16.65 -28.83 -17.07
CA LEU A 9 -16.18 -27.95 -16.01
C LEU A 9 -17.26 -27.92 -14.92
N TYR A 10 -16.95 -28.55 -13.78
CA TYR A 10 -17.76 -28.39 -12.58
C TYR A 10 -17.17 -27.24 -11.74
N VAL A 11 -17.88 -26.13 -11.67
CA VAL A 11 -17.49 -25.00 -10.80
C VAL A 11 -17.82 -25.39 -9.37
N ALA A 12 -16.83 -25.90 -8.65
CA ALA A 12 -16.99 -26.36 -7.27
C ALA A 12 -17.28 -25.20 -6.30
N SER A 13 -16.74 -24.01 -6.57
CA SER A 13 -17.02 -22.80 -5.80
C SER A 13 -16.73 -21.54 -6.62
N LYS A 14 -17.47 -20.47 -6.32
CA LYS A 14 -17.22 -19.12 -6.80
C LYS A 14 -16.57 -18.34 -5.66
N ARG A 15 -15.45 -17.67 -5.93
CA ARG A 15 -14.84 -16.74 -4.97
C ARG A 15 -15.38 -15.35 -5.26
N GLU A 16 -15.90 -14.66 -4.25
CA GLU A 16 -16.23 -13.24 -4.36
C GLU A 16 -14.94 -12.45 -4.63
N PRO A 17 -14.99 -11.40 -5.48
CA PRO A 17 -13.84 -10.53 -5.69
C PRO A 17 -13.34 -10.00 -4.34
N ALA A 18 -12.02 -9.87 -4.23
CA ALA A 18 -11.43 -9.30 -3.02
C ALA A 18 -12.02 -7.90 -2.80
N ALA A 19 -12.26 -7.52 -1.54
CA ALA A 19 -12.74 -6.18 -1.23
C ALA A 19 -11.80 -5.16 -1.87
N GLU A 20 -12.36 -4.17 -2.56
CA GLU A 20 -11.61 -3.03 -3.07
C GLU A 20 -10.92 -2.35 -1.90
N THR A 21 -9.59 -2.25 -1.97
CA THR A 21 -8.80 -1.54 -0.98
C THR A 21 -8.30 -0.24 -1.57
N THR A 22 -8.15 0.78 -0.73
CA THR A 22 -7.48 2.03 -1.13
C THR A 22 -6.05 1.97 -0.64
N LYS A 23 -5.11 1.99 -1.59
CA LYS A 23 -3.68 2.05 -1.30
C LYS A 23 -3.19 3.49 -1.41
N VAL A 24 -2.32 3.90 -0.51
CA VAL A 24 -1.73 5.23 -0.49
C VAL A 24 -0.22 5.18 -0.27
N ASP A 25 0.50 6.06 -0.96
CA ASP A 25 1.89 6.38 -0.63
C ASP A 25 1.90 7.75 0.03
N LEU A 26 2.54 7.83 1.20
CA LEU A 26 2.59 9.04 2.01
C LEU A 26 4.03 9.40 2.34
N ILE A 27 4.32 10.68 2.49
CA ILE A 27 5.56 11.12 3.14
C ILE A 27 5.18 11.92 4.37
N ARG A 28 5.53 11.40 5.55
CA ARG A 28 5.26 12.05 6.82
C ARG A 28 6.41 13.00 7.16
N LEU A 29 6.11 14.27 7.34
CA LEU A 29 7.03 15.20 7.99
C LEU A 29 6.70 15.27 9.48
N VAL A 30 7.73 15.19 10.31
CA VAL A 30 7.59 15.26 11.77
C VAL A 30 8.59 16.27 12.32
N THR A 31 8.15 17.09 13.27
CA THR A 31 9.00 17.96 14.07
C THR A 31 8.91 17.58 15.55
N GLN A 32 10.03 17.70 16.27
CA GLN A 32 10.06 17.42 17.70
C GLN A 32 9.43 18.58 18.50
N GLY A 33 8.62 18.24 19.51
CA GLY A 33 7.96 19.23 20.36
C GLY A 33 6.62 19.72 19.80
N THR A 34 6.13 20.82 20.36
CA THR A 34 4.81 21.40 20.07
C THR A 34 4.87 22.66 19.21
N ASP A 35 6.05 23.03 18.72
CA ASP A 35 6.22 24.18 17.83
C ASP A 35 5.97 23.76 16.38
N ASP A 36 4.99 24.39 15.74
CA ASP A 36 4.59 24.10 14.36
C ASP A 36 5.39 24.91 13.32
N LYS A 37 6.18 25.90 13.76
CA LYS A 37 6.95 26.77 12.89
C LYS A 37 7.89 26.00 11.94
N PRO A 38 8.67 25.00 12.39
CA PRO A 38 9.55 24.24 11.50
C PRO A 38 8.78 23.50 10.39
N LEU A 39 7.58 22.98 10.70
CA LEU A 39 6.73 22.32 9.71
C LEU A 39 6.18 23.33 8.71
N LYS A 40 5.65 24.47 9.17
CA LYS A 40 5.16 25.54 8.29
C LYS A 40 6.24 26.07 7.35
N ASP A 41 7.44 26.29 7.89
CA ASP A 41 8.60 26.75 7.12
C ASP A 41 9.08 25.69 6.09
N ALA A 42 8.92 24.40 6.38
CA ALA A 42 9.16 23.32 5.41
C ALA A 42 8.06 23.28 4.34
N MET A 43 6.79 23.28 4.75
CA MET A 43 5.63 23.20 3.85
C MET A 43 5.60 24.34 2.84
N ALA A 44 6.01 25.56 3.24
CA ALA A 44 6.09 26.71 2.34
C ALA A 44 7.11 26.55 1.20
N ARG A 45 8.08 25.63 1.33
CA ARG A 45 9.12 25.35 0.32
C ARG A 45 8.84 24.09 -0.50
N ILE A 46 7.88 23.27 -0.10
CA ILE A 46 7.56 22.01 -0.77
C ILE A 46 6.51 22.30 -1.83
N THR A 47 6.84 22.04 -3.09
CA THR A 47 5.91 22.19 -4.21
C THR A 47 5.36 20.87 -4.72
N SER A 48 6.08 19.78 -4.46
CA SER A 48 5.73 18.44 -4.88
C SER A 48 6.20 17.40 -3.86
N CYS A 49 5.63 16.21 -3.91
CA CYS A 49 6.08 15.07 -3.09
C CYS A 49 7.56 14.74 -3.26
N ALA A 50 8.13 14.98 -4.45
CA ALA A 50 9.55 14.76 -4.71
C ALA A 50 10.45 15.71 -3.87
N ASP A 51 9.95 16.90 -3.53
CA ASP A 51 10.71 17.91 -2.80
C ASP A 51 10.77 17.60 -1.29
N VAL A 52 9.77 16.88 -0.77
CA VAL A 52 9.54 16.69 0.67
C VAL A 52 10.81 16.22 1.39
N GLN A 53 11.48 15.19 0.87
CA GLN A 53 12.69 14.66 1.47
C GLN A 53 13.85 15.67 1.45
N SER A 54 14.02 16.38 0.34
CA SER A 54 15.10 17.36 0.17
C SER A 54 14.91 18.59 1.07
N VAL A 55 13.67 19.05 1.23
CA VAL A 55 13.32 20.17 2.10
C VAL A 55 13.46 19.76 3.56
N ALA A 56 13.02 18.55 3.94
CA ALA A 56 13.22 18.05 5.29
C ALA A 56 14.71 18.00 5.67
N ASN A 57 15.57 17.53 4.76
CA ASN A 57 17.01 17.44 5.00
C ASN A 57 17.69 18.80 5.20
N THR A 58 17.10 19.88 4.67
CA THR A 58 17.61 21.25 4.81
C THR A 58 16.89 22.07 5.88
N THR A 59 15.87 21.50 6.53
CA THR A 59 15.08 22.17 7.57
C THR A 59 15.45 21.62 8.93
N GLN A 60 15.89 22.51 9.81
CA GLN A 60 16.26 22.11 11.17
C GLN A 60 15.05 21.53 11.91
N ASN A 61 15.28 20.46 12.67
CA ASN A 61 14.29 19.76 13.49
C ASN A 61 13.12 19.10 12.76
N VAL A 62 13.15 19.03 11.42
CA VAL A 62 12.16 18.32 10.62
C VAL A 62 12.76 17.02 10.07
N ARG A 63 11.97 15.95 10.08
CA ARG A 63 12.34 14.68 9.44
C ARG A 63 11.23 14.20 8.52
N ALA A 64 11.61 13.73 7.34
CA ALA A 64 10.72 13.03 6.43
C ALA A 64 10.80 11.51 6.66
N GLN A 65 9.65 10.85 6.64
CA GLN A 65 9.50 9.41 6.71
C GLN A 65 8.56 8.96 5.57
N PRO A 66 9.08 8.31 4.52
CA PRO A 66 8.25 7.72 3.49
C PRO A 66 7.48 6.50 4.03
N LEU A 67 6.26 6.34 3.56
CA LEU A 67 5.33 5.26 3.90
C LEU A 67 4.67 4.80 2.60
N ASP A 68 5.16 3.71 2.03
CA ASP A 68 4.73 3.24 0.72
C ASP A 68 3.72 2.09 0.83
N ASP A 69 2.77 2.03 -0.10
CA ASP A 69 1.77 0.96 -0.25
C ASP A 69 0.94 0.66 1.01
N ILE A 70 0.61 1.71 1.75
CA ILE A 70 -0.19 1.61 2.98
C ILE A 70 -1.65 1.43 2.59
N ASN A 71 -2.32 0.44 3.18
CA ASN A 71 -3.79 0.40 3.11
C ASN A 71 -4.33 1.56 3.96
N ILE A 72 -5.19 2.39 3.39
CA ILE A 72 -5.73 3.56 4.09
C ILE A 72 -6.43 3.20 5.41
N ASP A 73 -6.97 1.98 5.52
CA ASP A 73 -7.60 1.49 6.74
C ASP A 73 -6.60 1.23 7.89
N GLU A 74 -5.33 0.99 7.57
CA GLU A 74 -4.25 0.79 8.57
C GLU A 74 -3.86 2.10 9.28
N LEU A 75 -4.24 3.26 8.74
CA LEU A 75 -3.98 4.58 9.35
C LEU A 75 -4.90 4.87 10.55
N GLY A 76 -5.92 4.05 10.77
CA GLY A 76 -6.98 4.33 11.71
C GLY A 76 -7.95 5.41 11.21
N PRO A 77 -9.08 5.63 11.92
CA PRO A 77 -10.18 6.46 11.43
C PRO A 77 -9.80 7.93 11.23
N GLU A 78 -8.98 8.48 12.12
CA GLU A 78 -8.53 9.87 12.05
C GLU A 78 -7.55 10.08 10.89
N GLY A 79 -6.48 9.28 10.82
CA GLY A 79 -5.50 9.35 9.74
C GLY A 79 -6.13 9.10 8.36
N LYS A 80 -7.07 8.16 8.27
CA LYS A 80 -7.87 7.91 7.07
C LYS A 80 -8.65 9.16 6.65
N SER A 81 -9.38 9.79 7.57
CA SER A 81 -10.15 11.01 7.28
C SER A 81 -9.25 12.14 6.78
N MET A 82 -8.12 12.37 7.48
CA MET A 82 -7.16 13.40 7.09
C MET A 82 -6.59 13.17 5.69
N VAL A 83 -6.15 11.95 5.40
CA VAL A 83 -5.62 11.60 4.08
C VAL A 83 -6.72 11.75 3.04
N GLN A 84 -7.93 11.22 3.25
CA GLN A 84 -9.04 11.31 2.29
C GLN A 84 -9.40 12.76 1.92
N ASN A 85 -9.37 13.67 2.89
CA ASN A 85 -9.66 15.09 2.69
C ASN A 85 -8.53 15.85 1.98
N ALA A 86 -7.30 15.35 2.03
CA ALA A 86 -6.16 15.93 1.32
C ALA A 86 -6.13 15.47 -0.14
N GLU A 87 -5.82 16.42 -1.04
CA GLU A 87 -5.59 16.14 -2.45
C GLU A 87 -4.24 15.46 -2.68
N ILE A 88 -4.10 14.76 -3.82
CA ILE A 88 -2.82 14.17 -4.22
C ILE A 88 -1.81 15.31 -4.47
N GLY A 89 -0.61 15.16 -3.90
CA GLY A 89 0.47 16.15 -3.90
C GLY A 89 0.39 17.15 -2.74
N GLN A 90 -0.71 17.18 -1.99
CA GLN A 90 -0.93 18.14 -0.91
C GLN A 90 -0.68 17.54 0.48
N PRO A 91 -0.30 18.38 1.45
CA PRO A 91 -0.24 17.98 2.85
C PRO A 91 -1.64 17.87 3.47
N THR A 92 -1.77 17.03 4.48
CA THR A 92 -2.87 17.09 5.45
C THR A 92 -2.76 18.32 6.36
N ASP A 93 -3.74 18.53 7.22
CA ASP A 93 -3.56 19.43 8.36
C ASP A 93 -2.44 18.92 9.29
N ILE A 94 -1.86 19.84 10.06
CA ILE A 94 -0.88 19.50 11.10
C ILE A 94 -1.63 18.82 12.25
N PHE A 95 -1.15 17.67 12.68
CA PHE A 95 -1.74 16.89 13.76
C PHE A 95 -0.69 16.49 14.80
N ALA A 96 -1.16 16.17 16.00
CA ALA A 96 -0.32 15.69 17.08
C ALA A 96 0.05 14.21 16.86
N ALA A 97 1.34 13.91 16.89
CA ALA A 97 1.90 12.57 16.79
C ALA A 97 2.68 12.26 18.06
N GLY A 98 1.97 11.96 19.16
CA GLY A 98 2.58 11.75 20.47
C GLY A 98 3.12 13.06 21.06
N ASN A 99 4.45 13.15 21.24
CA ASN A 99 5.16 14.35 21.72
C ASN A 99 5.73 15.21 20.59
N ALA A 100 5.24 15.02 19.37
CA ALA A 100 5.67 15.67 18.15
C ALA A 100 4.47 16.21 17.38
N LEU A 101 4.73 17.14 16.46
CA LEU A 101 3.77 17.54 15.44
C LEU A 101 4.15 16.90 14.11
N ALA A 102 3.14 16.55 13.31
CA ALA A 102 3.34 15.90 12.03
C ALA A 102 2.36 16.39 10.97
N VAL A 103 2.73 16.17 9.72
CA VAL A 103 1.88 16.33 8.53
C VAL A 103 2.18 15.19 7.57
N MET A 104 1.17 14.74 6.81
CA MET A 104 1.36 13.72 5.78
C MET A 104 1.14 14.32 4.40
N TYR A 105 2.09 14.15 3.49
CA TYR A 105 1.88 14.43 2.07
C TYR A 105 1.31 13.20 1.38
N VAL A 106 0.21 13.37 0.64
CA VAL A 106 -0.41 12.28 -0.12
C VAL A 106 0.23 12.18 -1.50
N CYS A 107 1.13 11.23 -1.73
CA CYS A 107 1.90 11.17 -2.97
C CYS A 107 1.27 10.28 -4.05
N ARG A 108 0.58 9.24 -3.62
CA ARG A 108 -0.22 8.37 -4.50
C ARG A 108 -1.49 7.95 -3.77
N ARG A 109 -2.59 7.85 -4.50
CA ARG A 109 -3.82 7.22 -4.03
C ARG A 109 -4.37 6.35 -5.15
N GLU A 110 -4.51 5.08 -4.87
CA GLU A 110 -5.10 4.10 -5.77
C GLU A 110 -6.36 3.54 -5.12
N GLU A 111 -7.51 3.97 -5.64
CA GLU A 111 -8.82 3.47 -5.25
C GLU A 111 -9.17 2.23 -6.07
N GLY A 112 -9.89 1.29 -5.48
CA GLY A 112 -10.22 0.06 -6.19
C GLY A 112 -9.02 -0.83 -6.47
N ALA A 113 -7.92 -0.69 -5.71
CA ALA A 113 -6.85 -1.65 -5.74
C ALA A 113 -7.42 -2.97 -5.23
N GLU A 114 -7.71 -3.87 -6.17
CA GLU A 114 -8.04 -5.25 -5.90
C GLU A 114 -6.91 -5.78 -5.01
N ALA A 115 -7.22 -6.40 -3.87
CA ALA A 115 -6.21 -6.96 -2.95
C ALA A 115 -5.52 -8.18 -3.58
N LEU A 116 -4.85 -7.92 -4.71
CA LEU A 116 -4.15 -8.87 -5.51
C LEU A 116 -2.88 -9.25 -4.74
N PRO A 117 -2.59 -10.56 -4.63
CA PRO A 117 -1.37 -11.01 -4.00
C PRO A 117 -0.17 -10.33 -4.65
N SER A 118 0.87 -10.05 -3.86
CA SER A 118 2.11 -9.54 -4.41
C SER A 118 2.69 -10.54 -5.42
N ARG A 119 3.59 -10.08 -6.30
CA ARG A 119 4.28 -10.96 -7.26
C ARG A 119 4.96 -12.16 -6.58
N ASP A 120 5.45 -11.96 -5.36
CA ASP A 120 6.11 -13.01 -4.58
C ASP A 120 5.10 -14.05 -4.04
N ASP A 121 3.93 -13.60 -3.60
CA ASP A 121 2.83 -14.48 -3.17
C ASP A 121 2.34 -15.37 -4.34
N LEU A 122 2.24 -14.79 -5.54
CA LEU A 122 1.88 -15.53 -6.75
C LEU A 122 2.93 -16.61 -7.07
N LYS A 123 4.22 -16.27 -7.01
CA LYS A 123 5.32 -17.20 -7.29
C LYS A 123 5.36 -18.38 -6.31
N SER A 124 5.12 -18.13 -5.02
CA SER A 124 5.01 -19.18 -3.99
C SER A 124 3.85 -20.14 -4.28
N SER A 125 2.68 -19.60 -4.65
CA SER A 125 1.50 -20.41 -4.97
C SER A 125 1.68 -21.29 -6.21
N LEU A 126 2.34 -20.78 -7.26
CA LEU A 126 2.61 -21.52 -8.49
C LEU A 126 3.56 -22.70 -8.22
N LYS A 127 4.60 -22.48 -7.41
CA LYS A 127 5.56 -23.52 -7.02
C LYS A 127 4.89 -24.62 -6.20
N GLY A 128 3.96 -24.28 -5.30
CA GLY A 128 3.18 -25.28 -4.56
C GLY A 128 2.29 -26.16 -5.44
N ARG A 129 1.68 -25.59 -6.49
CA ARG A 129 0.86 -26.35 -7.44
C ARG A 129 1.69 -27.31 -8.29
N GLU A 130 2.87 -26.88 -8.72
CA GLU A 130 3.78 -27.72 -9.49
C GLU A 130 4.24 -28.95 -8.69
N LEU A 131 4.60 -28.75 -7.41
CA LEU A 131 5.01 -29.84 -6.52
C LEU A 131 3.88 -30.83 -6.21
N ASN A 132 2.64 -30.36 -6.05
CA ASN A 132 1.48 -31.22 -5.84
C ASN A 132 1.17 -32.08 -7.08
N MET A 133 1.26 -31.52 -8.30
CA MET A 133 1.05 -32.29 -9.53
C MET A 133 2.11 -33.38 -9.74
N ILE A 134 3.37 -33.09 -9.40
CA ILE A 134 4.46 -34.07 -9.47
C ILE A 134 4.22 -35.20 -8.45
N SER A 135 3.86 -34.86 -7.22
CA SER A 135 3.61 -35.84 -6.15
C SER A 135 2.47 -36.81 -6.48
N GLU A 136 1.38 -36.32 -7.05
CA GLU A 136 0.27 -37.18 -7.49
C GLU A 136 0.65 -38.11 -8.65
N ARG A 137 1.53 -37.66 -9.57
CA ARG A 137 2.01 -38.51 -10.66
C ARG A 137 2.86 -39.67 -10.12
N GLU A 138 3.74 -39.39 -9.17
CA GLU A 138 4.60 -40.42 -8.56
C GLU A 138 3.77 -41.44 -7.76
N LEU A 139 2.78 -40.99 -6.98
CA LEU A 139 1.87 -41.91 -6.27
C LEU A 139 1.02 -42.78 -7.21
N ARG A 140 0.64 -42.26 -8.39
CA ARG A 140 -0.02 -43.07 -9.43
C ARG A 140 0.92 -44.10 -10.05
N ASN A 141 2.18 -43.74 -10.27
CA ASN A 141 3.18 -44.66 -10.81
C ASN A 141 3.52 -45.78 -9.82
N LEU A 142 3.60 -45.48 -8.52
CA LEU A 142 3.87 -46.48 -7.47
C LEU A 142 2.70 -47.46 -7.22
N ARG A 143 1.48 -47.12 -7.64
CA ARG A 143 0.31 -48.02 -7.55
C ARG A 143 0.20 -48.99 -8.72
N ARG A 144 1.02 -48.85 -9.77
CA ARG A 144 1.10 -49.78 -10.89
C ARG A 144 2.24 -50.75 -10.68
#